data_AF-A0A2D7IFE4-F1
#
_entry.id   AF-A0A2D7IFE4-F1
#
_cell.length_a   1.000
_cell.length_b   1.000
_cell.length_c   1.000
_cell.angle_alpha   90.00
_cell.angle_beta   90.00
_cell.angle_gamma   90.00
#
_symmetry.space_group_name_H-M   'P 1'
#
loop_
_entity.id
_entity.type
_entity.pdbx_description
1 polymer ?
#
loop_
_entity_poly.entity_id
_entity_poly.type
_entity_poly.pdbx_seq_one_letter_code
_entity_poly.pdbx_strand_id
1 'polypeptide(L)'
;MTPIEKLQEKLNIEINETYKYGVYDLEVSTYNTADGYEVYVINSTPFENSLDWENDVFYYQPSFDDIMSRIMELDADSKVYVFDIDEYLPEYEIERWINDNEDTDD
;
A
#
# COMPACT_ATOMS: atom_id res chain seq x y z
N MET A 1 -4.64 19.98 2.38
CA MET A 1 -4.72 18.52 2.49
C MET A 1 -4.42 17.96 1.11
N THR A 2 -3.29 17.26 0.96
CA THR A 2 -2.93 16.51 -0.25
C THR A 2 -3.89 15.33 -0.43
N PRO A 3 -3.96 14.72 -1.64
CA PRO A 3 -4.78 13.52 -1.85
C PRO A 3 -4.45 12.39 -0.87
N ILE A 4 -3.17 12.13 -0.62
CA ILE A 4 -2.74 11.12 0.36
C ILE A 4 -3.17 11.47 1.79
N GLU A 5 -3.09 12.74 2.20
CA GLU A 5 -3.59 13.17 3.52
C GLU A 5 -5.10 12.94 3.67
N LYS A 6 -5.89 13.18 2.60
CA LYS A 6 -7.33 12.89 2.61
C LYS A 6 -7.63 11.40 2.69
N LEU A 7 -6.87 10.57 1.96
CA LEU A 7 -7.03 9.12 1.98
C LEU A 7 -6.77 8.56 3.39
N GLN A 8 -5.68 8.99 4.02
CA GLN A 8 -5.34 8.64 5.40
C GLN A 8 -6.46 9.02 6.37
N GLU A 9 -7.02 10.23 6.26
CA GLU A 9 -8.15 10.65 7.09
C GLU A 9 -9.40 9.80 6.86
N LYS A 10 -9.76 9.54 5.58
CA LYS A 10 -10.95 8.76 5.22
C LYS A 10 -10.89 7.32 5.74
N LEU A 11 -9.71 6.71 5.74
CA LEU A 11 -9.50 5.33 6.19
C LEU A 11 -9.07 5.22 7.66
N ASN A 12 -8.75 6.34 8.31
CA ASN A 12 -8.11 6.40 9.62
C ASN A 12 -6.84 5.52 9.70
N ILE A 13 -5.90 5.70 8.77
CA ILE A 13 -4.61 4.98 8.72
C ILE A 13 -3.45 5.96 8.52
N GLU A 14 -2.22 5.51 8.76
CA GLU A 14 -0.98 6.26 8.47
C GLU A 14 -0.24 5.61 7.31
N ILE A 15 0.03 6.34 6.23
CA ILE A 15 0.81 5.91 5.07
C ILE A 15 2.10 6.75 5.01
N ASN A 16 3.26 6.10 4.94
CA ASN A 16 4.53 6.82 4.84
C ASN A 16 5.61 6.06 4.04
N GLU A 17 6.61 6.82 3.60
CA GLU A 17 7.78 6.32 2.85
C GLU A 17 9.01 6.07 3.72
N THR A 18 8.90 6.29 5.03
CA THR A 18 10.03 6.12 5.93
C THR A 18 10.03 4.71 6.49
N TYR A 19 10.83 3.84 5.88
CA TYR A 19 11.00 2.48 6.38
C TYR A 19 11.43 2.47 7.85
N LYS A 20 10.64 1.79 8.68
CA LYS A 20 10.97 1.50 10.08
C LYS A 20 10.60 0.06 10.39
N TYR A 21 11.63 -0.77 10.58
CA TYR A 21 11.45 -2.16 10.97
C TYR A 21 10.60 -2.27 12.25
N GLY A 22 9.57 -3.10 12.21
CA GLY A 22 8.64 -3.35 13.32
C GLY A 22 7.50 -2.34 13.48
N VAL A 23 7.26 -1.44 12.53
CA VAL A 23 6.39 -0.26 12.75
C VAL A 23 5.18 -0.14 11.80
N TYR A 24 5.09 -0.97 10.77
CA TYR A 24 4.02 -0.98 9.77
C TYR A 24 3.26 -2.32 9.72
N ASP A 25 1.95 -2.26 9.55
CA ASP A 25 1.05 -3.42 9.43
C ASP A 25 0.95 -3.93 7.99
N LEU A 26 1.32 -3.10 7.01
CA LEU A 26 1.39 -3.44 5.59
C LEU A 26 2.60 -2.78 4.94
N GLU A 27 3.32 -3.53 4.10
CA GLU A 27 4.37 -3.02 3.22
C GLU A 27 3.97 -3.14 1.76
N VAL A 28 4.20 -2.08 1.01
CA VAL A 28 4.12 -2.01 -0.45
C VAL A 28 5.49 -1.58 -0.97
N SER A 29 6.24 -2.48 -1.60
CA SER A 29 7.64 -2.21 -1.95
C SER A 29 8.16 -2.98 -3.17
N THR A 30 9.35 -2.60 -3.64
CA THR A 30 10.07 -3.27 -4.74
C THR A 30 11.33 -3.94 -4.20
N TYR A 31 11.49 -5.24 -4.44
CA TYR A 31 12.68 -6.00 -4.09
C TYR A 31 13.48 -6.38 -5.34
N ASN A 32 14.80 -6.34 -5.22
CA ASN A 32 15.71 -6.88 -6.23
C ASN A 32 16.04 -8.34 -5.90
N THR A 33 15.82 -9.21 -6.87
CA THR A 33 16.20 -10.62 -6.81
C THR A 33 17.70 -10.81 -7.07
N ALA A 34 18.25 -11.95 -6.64
CA ALA A 34 19.69 -12.22 -6.78
C ALA A 34 20.16 -12.34 -8.25
N ASP A 35 19.25 -12.66 -9.17
CA ASP A 35 19.46 -12.74 -10.61
C ASP A 35 19.11 -11.44 -11.36
N GLY A 36 18.74 -10.38 -10.63
CA GLY A 36 18.64 -9.02 -11.15
C GLY A 36 17.27 -8.63 -11.71
N TYR A 37 16.23 -9.41 -11.41
CA TYR A 37 14.84 -8.99 -11.65
C TYR A 37 14.29 -8.19 -10.47
N GLU A 38 13.36 -7.29 -10.77
CA GLU A 38 12.55 -6.62 -9.78
C GLU A 38 11.27 -7.42 -9.54
N VAL A 39 10.89 -7.55 -8.28
CA VAL A 39 9.60 -8.09 -7.85
C VAL A 39 8.94 -7.10 -6.91
N TYR A 40 7.62 -7.09 -6.92
CA TYR A 40 6.80 -6.19 -6.14
C TYR A 40 6.21 -6.95 -4.97
N VAL A 41 6.11 -6.31 -3.82
CA VAL A 41 5.71 -6.92 -2.56
C VAL A 41 4.53 -6.16 -1.98
N ILE A 42 3.46 -6.89 -1.62
CA ILE A 42 2.37 -6.39 -0.76
C ILE A 42 2.20 -7.36 0.42
N ASN A 43 2.84 -7.05 1.56
CA ASN A 43 2.99 -7.99 2.68
C ASN A 43 2.41 -7.43 3.99
N SER A 44 1.43 -8.14 4.57
CA SER A 44 0.79 -7.82 5.86
C SER A 44 1.50 -8.43 7.09
N THR A 45 2.53 -9.26 6.88
CA THR A 45 3.35 -9.90 7.94
C THR A 45 4.84 -9.56 7.83
N PRO A 46 5.20 -8.29 7.62
CA PRO A 46 6.58 -7.92 7.27
C PRO A 46 7.63 -8.26 8.35
N PHE A 47 7.22 -8.50 9.59
CA PHE A 47 8.14 -8.78 10.70
C PHE A 47 8.44 -10.25 10.95
N GLU A 48 7.67 -11.16 10.34
CA GLU A 48 7.86 -12.60 10.57
C GLU A 48 8.89 -13.22 9.61
N ASN A 49 9.47 -12.43 8.70
CA ASN A 49 10.36 -12.89 7.61
C ASN A 49 9.73 -14.03 6.76
N SER A 50 8.41 -14.16 6.78
CA SER A 50 7.66 -15.13 6.01
C SER A 50 6.91 -14.40 4.90
N LEU A 51 7.62 -14.06 3.82
CA LEU A 51 6.95 -13.69 2.58
C LEU A 51 6.20 -14.91 2.05
N ASP A 52 4.89 -14.79 1.92
CA ASP A 52 4.13 -15.75 1.14
C ASP A 52 4.36 -15.45 -0.35
N TRP A 53 5.27 -16.19 -0.97
CA TRP A 53 5.63 -15.99 -2.37
C TRP A 53 4.47 -16.12 -3.35
N GLU A 54 3.40 -16.83 -2.98
CA GLU A 54 2.24 -16.98 -3.86
C GLU A 54 1.26 -15.81 -3.74
N ASN A 55 1.18 -15.17 -2.56
CA ASN A 55 0.15 -14.17 -2.26
C ASN A 55 0.69 -12.74 -2.08
N ASP A 56 1.94 -12.59 -1.66
CA ASP A 56 2.53 -11.29 -1.33
C ASP A 56 3.52 -10.79 -2.40
N VAL A 57 3.94 -11.65 -3.34
CA VAL A 57 4.98 -11.32 -4.33
C VAL A 57 4.43 -11.34 -5.75
N PHE A 58 4.68 -10.26 -6.48
CA PHE A 58 4.19 -10.03 -7.84
C PHE A 58 5.34 -9.78 -8.81
N TYR A 59 5.28 -10.40 -9.99
CA TYR A 59 6.29 -10.19 -11.05
C TYR A 59 6.06 -8.89 -11.85
N TYR A 60 4.87 -8.31 -11.73
CA TYR A 60 4.51 -7.05 -12.34
C TYR A 60 4.01 -6.11 -11.25
N GLN A 61 4.19 -4.81 -11.46
CA GLN A 61 3.72 -3.81 -10.51
C GLN A 61 2.22 -3.99 -10.29
N PRO A 62 1.77 -4.18 -9.04
CA PRO A 62 0.35 -4.25 -8.72
C PRO A 62 -0.32 -2.92 -9.07
N SER A 63 -1.57 -3.00 -9.52
CA SER A 63 -2.33 -1.78 -9.80
C SER A 63 -2.67 -1.03 -8.52
N PHE A 64 -3.02 0.24 -8.65
CA PHE A 64 -3.58 1.02 -7.54
C PHE A 64 -4.75 0.29 -6.85
N ASP A 65 -5.66 -0.30 -7.64
CA ASP A 65 -6.83 -1.01 -7.11
C ASP A 65 -6.44 -2.29 -6.34
N ASP A 66 -5.39 -3.00 -6.76
CA ASP A 66 -4.89 -4.18 -6.05
C ASP A 66 -4.28 -3.78 -4.69
N ILE A 67 -3.52 -2.69 -4.65
CA ILE A 67 -2.93 -2.14 -3.42
C ILE A 67 -4.02 -1.65 -2.48
N MET A 68 -4.98 -0.88 -3.00
CA MET A 68 -6.11 -0.38 -2.21
C MET A 68 -6.96 -1.48 -1.62
N SER A 69 -7.16 -2.58 -2.35
CA SER A 69 -7.88 -3.75 -1.83
C SER A 69 -7.21 -4.30 -0.56
N ARG A 70 -5.88 -4.32 -0.50
CA ARG A 70 -5.10 -4.78 0.67
C ARG A 70 -5.12 -3.75 1.80
N ILE A 71 -5.07 -2.46 1.47
CA ILE A 71 -5.19 -1.37 2.46
C ILE A 71 -6.57 -1.38 3.12
N MET A 72 -7.64 -1.65 2.37
CA MET A 72 -9.01 -1.69 2.88
C MET A 72 -9.29 -2.86 3.83
N GLU A 73 -8.44 -3.90 3.84
CA GLU A 73 -8.53 -5.01 4.78
C GLU A 73 -7.94 -4.66 6.17
N LEU A 74 -7.27 -3.50 6.29
CA LEU A 74 -6.63 -3.07 7.53
C LEU A 74 -7.63 -2.50 8.54
N ASP A 75 -7.27 -2.61 9.81
CA ASP A 75 -7.99 -1.95 10.89
C ASP A 75 -7.69 -0.44 10.92
N ALA A 76 -8.57 0.30 11.58
CA ALA A 76 -8.31 1.69 11.91
C ALA A 76 -7.02 1.81 12.77
N ASP A 77 -6.29 2.91 12.59
CA ASP A 77 -4.98 3.22 13.17
C ASP A 77 -3.81 2.35 12.64
N SER A 78 -4.04 1.52 11.62
CA SER A 78 -2.98 0.76 10.95
C SER A 78 -1.97 1.65 10.22
N LYS A 79 -0.76 1.14 10.06
CA LYS A 79 0.38 1.83 9.45
C LYS A 79 0.83 1.12 8.19
N VAL A 80 0.93 1.84 7.09
CA VAL A 80 1.34 1.33 5.78
C VAL A 80 2.66 1.97 5.40
N TYR A 81 3.66 1.13 5.13
CA TYR A 81 4.88 1.55 4.49
C TYR A 81 4.73 1.40 2.97
N VAL A 82 4.98 2.48 2.23
CA VAL A 82 4.99 2.47 0.77
C VAL A 82 6.36 2.95 0.31
N PHE A 83 7.06 2.16 -0.50
CA PHE A 83 8.44 2.48 -0.90
C PHE A 83 8.56 3.81 -1.65
N ASP A 84 7.60 4.09 -2.53
CA ASP A 84 7.47 5.34 -3.29
C ASP A 84 5.97 5.65 -3.46
N ILE A 85 5.45 6.63 -2.71
CA ILE A 85 4.03 6.96 -2.73
C ILE A 85 3.60 7.48 -4.10
N ASP A 86 4.44 8.25 -4.77
CA ASP A 86 4.11 8.83 -6.09
C ASP A 86 3.99 7.74 -7.16
N GLU A 87 4.80 6.67 -7.06
CA GLU A 87 4.76 5.52 -7.95
C GLU A 87 3.54 4.61 -7.69
N TYR A 88 3.30 4.25 -6.43
CA TYR A 88 2.31 3.24 -6.05
C TYR A 88 0.91 3.79 -5.80
N LEU A 89 0.82 5.02 -5.28
CA LEU A 89 -0.42 5.71 -4.93
C LEU A 89 -0.45 7.10 -5.57
N PRO A 90 -0.41 7.20 -6.92
CA PRO A 90 -0.34 8.49 -7.58
C PRO A 90 -1.59 9.31 -7.27
N GLU A 91 -1.40 10.62 -7.07
CA GLU A 91 -2.44 11.55 -6.60
C GLU A 91 -3.76 11.43 -7.37
N TYR A 92 -3.70 11.28 -8.70
CA TYR A 92 -4.90 11.21 -9.54
C TYR A 92 -5.73 9.92 -9.34
N GLU A 93 -5.10 8.79 -9.01
CA GLU A 93 -5.82 7.55 -8.66
C GLU A 93 -6.44 7.66 -7.28
N ILE A 94 -5.74 8.29 -6.32
CA ILE A 94 -6.31 8.57 -5.00
C ILE A 94 -7.55 9.45 -5.12
N GLU A 95 -7.47 10.54 -5.88
CA GLU A 95 -8.60 11.44 -6.09
C GLU A 95 -9.77 10.73 -6.77
N ARG A 96 -9.50 9.94 -7.82
CA ARG A 96 -10.51 9.11 -8.47
C ARG A 96 -11.19 8.18 -7.47
N TRP A 97 -10.41 7.42 -6.70
CA TRP A 97 -10.93 6.45 -5.75
C TRP A 97 -11.75 7.10 -4.63
N ILE A 98 -11.30 8.24 -4.09
CA ILE A 98 -12.06 8.99 -3.09
C ILE A 98 -13.42 9.41 -3.66
N ASN A 99 -13.44 10.01 -4.85
CA ASN A 99 -14.69 10.45 -5.49
C ASN A 99 -15.64 9.27 -5.74
N ASP A 100 -15.12 8.15 -6.28
CA ASP A 100 -15.89 6.93 -6.54
C ASP A 100 -16.49 6.32 -5.25
N ASN A 101 -15.88 6.58 -4.08
CA ASN A 101 -16.32 6.12 -2.77
C ASN A 101 -16.93 7.22 -1.88
N GLU A 102 -17.16 8.43 -2.40
CA GLU A 102 -17.94 9.49 -1.74
C GLU A 102 -19.42 9.45 -2.16
N ASP A 103 -19.72 8.98 -3.37
CA ASP A 103 -21.09 8.87 -3.90
C ASP A 103 -21.90 7.65 -3.37
N THR A 104 -21.33 6.84 -2.46
CA THR A 104 -21.99 5.67 -1.86
C THR A 104 -22.67 5.90 -0.50
N ASP A 105 -22.64 7.13 0.03
CA ASP A 105 -23.32 7.55 1.28
C ASP A 105 -24.68 8.25 1.00
N ASP A 106 -25.57 7.62 0.22
CA ASP A 106 -26.99 8.06 0.03
C ASP A 106 -28.00 7.06 0.60
#